data_AF-A0A1C5AKZ5-F1
#
_entry.id   AF-A0A1C5AKZ5-F1
#
_cell.length_a   1.000
_cell.length_b   1.000
_cell.length_c   1.000
_cell.angle_alpha   90.00
_cell.angle_beta   90.00
_cell.angle_gamma   90.00
#
_symmetry.space_group_name_H-M   'P 1'
#
loop_
_entity.id
_entity.type
_entity.pdbx_description
1 polymer ?
#
loop_
_entity_poly.entity_id
_entity_poly.type
_entity_poly.pdbx_seq_one_letter_code
_entity_poly.pdbx_strand_id
1 'polypeptide(L)'
;MTDEAVTDKAVTDEAVTDGAPVTAAPVSDAGPVEEPDTRPLDELLDDIYHGQERISQADIYRRAVAAELPAALLTRVAALPQGEYAVDEAADLLGGSAI
;
A
#
# COMPACT_ATOMS: atom_id res chain seq x y z
N MET A 1 31.91 57.21 -17.01
CA MET A 1 30.81 56.51 -16.31
C MET A 1 30.93 56.91 -14.86
N THR A 2 29.85 57.45 -14.31
CA THR A 2 29.73 58.19 -13.04
C THR A 2 29.55 57.28 -11.82
N ASP A 3 29.98 57.82 -10.68
CA ASP A 3 29.44 57.69 -9.31
C ASP A 3 29.65 56.41 -8.47
N GLU A 4 30.22 56.65 -7.27
CA GLU A 4 30.07 55.84 -6.06
C GLU A 4 28.60 55.74 -5.63
N ALA A 5 28.19 54.60 -5.04
CA ALA A 5 27.31 54.59 -3.87
C ALA A 5 27.04 53.17 -3.35
N VAL A 6 27.38 52.98 -2.08
CA VAL A 6 26.52 52.42 -1.01
C VAL A 6 26.04 50.96 -1.15
N THR A 7 26.41 50.12 -0.18
CA THR A 7 25.44 49.60 0.79
C THR A 7 26.17 49.12 2.05
N ASP A 8 26.09 49.99 3.05
CA ASP A 8 26.11 49.65 4.47
C ASP A 8 24.74 49.04 4.80
N LYS A 9 24.69 47.83 5.40
CA LYS A 9 23.52 47.42 6.16
C LYS A 9 23.85 46.38 7.23
N ALA A 10 24.03 46.91 8.43
CA ALA A 10 23.27 46.56 9.63
C ALA A 10 23.16 45.08 10.05
N VAL A 11 23.95 44.76 11.08
CA VAL A 11 23.60 44.09 12.36
C VAL A 11 22.09 43.90 12.61
N THR A 12 21.68 42.68 12.99
CA THR A 12 21.12 42.28 14.32
C THR A 12 20.74 40.80 14.25
N ASP A 13 21.31 39.95 15.12
CA ASP A 13 20.75 39.50 16.41
C ASP A 13 19.61 38.50 16.21
N GLU A 14 19.77 37.28 16.72
CA GLU A 14 18.71 36.48 17.37
C GLU A 14 19.39 35.31 18.11
N ALA A 15 19.52 35.48 19.42
CA ALA A 15 19.71 34.38 20.34
C ALA A 15 18.41 33.57 20.40
N VAL A 16 18.45 32.32 19.94
CA VAL A 16 17.37 31.34 20.16
C VAL A 16 17.96 30.13 20.89
N THR A 17 17.66 30.11 22.19
CA THR A 17 17.44 28.90 23.00
C THR A 17 16.54 27.94 22.21
N ASP A 18 16.73 26.64 22.19
CA ASP A 18 16.38 25.75 23.29
C ASP A 18 16.53 24.32 22.76
N GLY A 19 16.79 23.36 23.64
CA GLY A 19 16.99 21.97 23.28
C GLY A 19 15.80 21.41 22.50
N ALA A 20 16.05 20.90 21.29
CA ALA A 20 15.07 20.09 20.59
C ALA A 20 14.69 18.89 21.49
N PRO A 21 13.41 18.71 21.87
CA PRO A 21 13.00 17.45 22.42
C PRO A 21 13.18 16.42 21.31
N VAL A 22 13.94 15.37 21.61
CA VAL A 22 13.91 14.11 20.86
C VAL A 22 12.48 13.59 20.94
N THR A 23 11.63 14.09 20.03
CA THR A 23 10.29 13.58 19.85
C THR A 23 10.49 12.15 19.39
N ALA A 24 10.10 11.26 20.27
CA ALA A 24 10.02 9.84 20.06
C ALA A 24 9.62 9.57 18.60
N ALA A 25 10.41 8.77 17.91
CA ALA A 25 9.89 8.02 16.79
C ALA A 25 8.53 7.47 17.24
N PRO A 26 7.46 7.55 16.43
CA PRO A 26 6.29 6.76 16.73
C PRO A 26 6.84 5.33 16.79
N VAL A 27 6.88 4.77 17.99
CA VAL A 27 6.68 3.34 18.12
C VAL A 27 5.37 3.15 17.38
N SER A 28 5.47 2.61 16.16
CA SER A 28 4.30 2.07 15.50
C SER A 28 3.82 1.02 16.47
N ASP A 29 2.90 1.44 17.32
CA ASP A 29 1.84 0.63 17.88
C ASP A 29 1.13 0.06 16.65
N ALA A 30 1.74 -0.95 16.05
CA ALA A 30 1.06 -1.90 15.21
C ALA A 30 0.20 -2.67 16.20
N GLY A 31 -0.93 -2.05 16.57
CA GLY A 31 -2.14 -2.80 16.88
C GLY A 31 -2.32 -3.89 15.82
N PRO A 32 -2.99 -5.00 16.14
CA PRO A 32 -3.07 -6.15 15.25
C PRO A 32 -3.38 -5.64 13.86
N VAL A 33 -2.50 -5.90 12.89
CA VAL A 33 -2.84 -5.70 11.49
C VAL A 33 -4.07 -6.56 11.28
N GLU A 34 -5.26 -5.96 11.35
CA GLU A 34 -6.51 -6.68 11.17
C GLU A 34 -6.41 -7.29 9.77
N GLU A 35 -6.23 -8.61 9.72
CA GLU A 35 -6.18 -9.30 8.44
C GLU A 35 -7.48 -8.96 7.69
N PRO A 36 -7.38 -8.53 6.43
CA PRO A 36 -8.56 -8.18 5.67
C PRO A 36 -9.47 -9.41 5.57
N ASP A 37 -10.76 -9.21 5.79
CA ASP A 37 -11.77 -10.26 5.63
C ASP A 37 -11.68 -10.89 4.23
N THR A 38 -11.33 -12.17 4.17
CA THR A 38 -11.10 -12.90 2.91
C THR A 38 -12.38 -13.51 2.35
N ARG A 39 -13.49 -13.56 3.12
CA ARG A 39 -14.76 -14.13 2.65
C ARG A 39 -15.22 -13.61 1.28
N PRO A 40 -15.21 -12.30 0.99
CA PRO A 40 -15.63 -11.81 -0.33
C PRO A 40 -14.67 -12.23 -1.46
N LEU A 41 -13.40 -12.48 -1.15
CA LEU A 41 -12.47 -13.07 -2.12
C LEU A 41 -12.79 -14.55 -2.35
N ASP A 42 -13.08 -15.32 -1.31
CA ASP A 42 -13.42 -16.74 -1.42
C ASP A 42 -14.70 -16.94 -2.24
N GLU A 43 -15.73 -16.12 -2.00
CA GLU A 43 -16.98 -16.09 -2.78
C GLU A 43 -16.72 -15.74 -4.26
N LEU A 44 -15.85 -14.76 -4.52
CA LEU A 44 -15.44 -14.42 -5.88
C LEU A 44 -14.73 -15.60 -6.55
N LEU A 45 -13.80 -16.26 -5.85
CA LEU A 45 -13.06 -17.39 -6.41
C LEU A 45 -14.01 -18.53 -6.79
N ASP A 46 -15.00 -18.86 -5.95
CA ASP A 46 -16.01 -19.86 -6.28
C ASP A 46 -16.80 -19.50 -7.56
N ASP A 47 -17.29 -18.24 -7.64
CA ASP A 47 -18.04 -17.76 -8.80
C ASP A 47 -17.23 -17.82 -10.10
N ILE A 48 -15.99 -17.33 -10.08
CA ILE A 48 -15.20 -17.17 -11.30
C ILE A 48 -14.60 -18.49 -11.82
N TYR A 49 -14.41 -19.47 -10.93
CA TYR A 49 -13.90 -20.81 -11.26
C TYR A 49 -15.00 -21.83 -11.57
N HIS A 50 -16.29 -21.45 -11.53
CA HIS A 50 -17.38 -22.35 -11.92
C HIS A 50 -17.18 -22.91 -13.35
N GLY A 51 -16.82 -24.19 -13.43
CA GLY A 51 -16.58 -24.91 -14.68
C GLY A 51 -15.30 -24.50 -15.42
N GLN A 52 -14.39 -23.76 -14.78
CA GLN A 52 -13.09 -23.37 -15.34
C GLN A 52 -11.97 -23.93 -14.46
N GLU A 53 -11.05 -24.69 -15.04
CA GLU A 53 -9.96 -25.32 -14.27
C GLU A 53 -8.83 -24.31 -13.93
N ARG A 54 -8.57 -23.35 -14.83
CA ARG A 54 -7.48 -22.36 -14.69
C ARG A 54 -7.91 -20.99 -15.19
N ILE A 55 -7.48 -19.94 -14.48
CA ILE A 55 -7.79 -18.54 -14.80
C ILE A 55 -6.52 -17.70 -14.70
N SER A 56 -6.36 -16.75 -15.61
CA SER A 56 -5.21 -15.84 -15.61
C SER A 56 -5.26 -14.85 -14.45
N GLN A 57 -4.09 -14.45 -13.92
CA GLN A 57 -3.97 -13.41 -12.90
C GLN A 57 -4.70 -12.11 -13.30
N ALA A 58 -4.61 -11.72 -14.57
CA ALA A 58 -5.24 -10.52 -15.09
C ALA A 58 -6.77 -10.61 -15.07
N ASP A 59 -7.33 -11.80 -15.32
CA ASP A 59 -8.77 -12.02 -15.26
C ASP A 59 -9.27 -12.09 -13.81
N ILE A 60 -8.51 -12.72 -12.91
CA ILE A 60 -8.80 -12.70 -11.47
C ILE A 60 -8.83 -11.25 -10.98
N TYR A 61 -7.82 -10.44 -11.31
CA TYR A 61 -7.77 -9.02 -10.94
C TYR A 61 -8.92 -8.21 -11.52
N ARG A 62 -9.23 -8.40 -12.82
CA ARG A 62 -10.35 -7.70 -13.47
C ARG A 62 -11.68 -8.02 -12.79
N ARG A 63 -11.94 -9.28 -12.47
CA ARG A 63 -13.18 -9.71 -11.81
C ARG A 63 -13.24 -9.25 -10.36
N ALA A 64 -12.11 -9.22 -9.66
CA ALA A 64 -12.01 -8.63 -8.32
C ALA A 64 -12.35 -7.14 -8.31
N VAL A 65 -11.88 -6.38 -9.30
CA VAL A 65 -12.25 -4.97 -9.46
C VAL A 65 -13.73 -4.83 -9.79
N ALA A 66 -14.26 -5.68 -10.67
CA ALA A 66 -15.69 -5.66 -11.04
C ALA A 66 -16.62 -6.05 -9.87
N ALA A 67 -16.13 -6.89 -8.95
CA ALA A 67 -16.81 -7.25 -7.71
C ALA A 67 -16.59 -6.24 -6.58
N GLU A 68 -15.90 -5.13 -6.86
CA GLU A 68 -15.62 -4.05 -5.90
C GLU A 68 -14.96 -4.56 -4.61
N LEU A 69 -14.03 -5.54 -4.74
CA LEU A 69 -13.32 -6.06 -3.57
C LEU A 69 -12.58 -4.95 -2.81
N PRO A 70 -12.46 -5.07 -1.47
CA PRO A 70 -11.68 -4.14 -0.67
C PRO A 70 -10.26 -3.92 -1.22
N ALA A 71 -9.77 -2.68 -1.11
CA ALA A 71 -8.46 -2.29 -1.65
C ALA A 71 -7.31 -3.19 -1.17
N ALA A 72 -7.35 -3.64 0.09
CA ALA A 72 -6.36 -4.55 0.65
C ALA A 72 -6.31 -5.90 -0.10
N LEU A 73 -7.46 -6.45 -0.49
CA LEU A 73 -7.55 -7.69 -1.28
C LEU A 73 -7.12 -7.45 -2.73
N LEU A 74 -7.48 -6.31 -3.33
CA LEU A 74 -7.03 -5.94 -4.67
C LEU A 74 -5.50 -5.82 -4.75
N THR A 75 -4.87 -5.23 -3.74
CA THR A 75 -3.39 -5.18 -3.63
C THR A 75 -2.80 -6.59 -3.54
N ARG A 76 -3.43 -7.51 -2.80
CA ARG A 76 -2.97 -8.89 -2.70
C ARG A 76 -3.09 -9.64 -4.03
N VAL A 77 -4.20 -9.50 -4.75
CA VAL A 77 -4.40 -10.07 -6.09
C VAL A 77 -3.40 -9.49 -7.10
N ALA A 78 -3.12 -8.18 -7.02
CA ALA A 78 -2.13 -7.53 -7.89
C ALA A 78 -0.68 -7.99 -7.62
N ALA A 79 -0.40 -8.53 -6.43
CA ALA A 79 0.91 -9.04 -6.06
C ALA A 79 1.16 -10.48 -6.55
N LEU A 80 0.13 -11.18 -7.04
CA LEU A 80 0.31 -12.51 -7.64
C LEU A 80 1.25 -12.42 -8.87
N PRO A 81 2.18 -13.37 -9.02
CA PRO A 81 2.96 -13.50 -10.25
C PRO A 81 2.06 -13.63 -11.49
N GLN A 82 2.57 -13.24 -12.65
CA GLN A 82 1.83 -13.45 -13.89
C GLN A 82 1.76 -14.95 -14.19
N GLY A 83 0.58 -15.43 -14.54
CA GLY A 83 0.35 -16.85 -14.80
C GLY A 83 -1.13 -17.20 -14.76
N GLU A 84 -1.40 -18.49 -14.96
CA GLU A 84 -2.72 -19.08 -14.78
C GLU A 84 -2.70 -19.95 -13.52
N TYR A 85 -3.74 -19.80 -12.71
CA TYR A 85 -3.87 -20.44 -11.41
C TYR A 85 -5.09 -21.35 -11.40
N ALA A 86 -4.98 -22.50 -10.75
CA ALA A 86 -6.15 -23.24 -10.28
C ALA A 86 -6.74 -22.57 -9.03
N VAL A 87 -7.98 -22.94 -8.66
CA VAL A 87 -8.65 -22.35 -7.48
C VAL A 87 -7.85 -22.59 -6.20
N ASP A 88 -7.34 -23.80 -5.98
CA ASP A 88 -6.56 -24.15 -4.79
C ASP A 88 -5.25 -23.36 -4.74
N GLU A 89 -4.57 -23.21 -5.89
CA GLU A 89 -3.32 -22.43 -5.99
C GLU A 89 -3.57 -20.94 -5.71
N ALA A 90 -4.65 -20.38 -6.26
CA ALA A 90 -5.02 -18.99 -6.02
C ALA A 90 -5.43 -18.75 -4.56
N ALA A 91 -6.23 -19.66 -3.97
CA ALA A 91 -6.65 -19.59 -2.58
C ALA A 91 -5.46 -19.69 -1.62
N ASP A 92 -4.49 -20.57 -1.89
CA ASP A 92 -3.28 -20.68 -1.08
C ASP A 92 -2.46 -19.38 -1.10
N LEU A 93 -2.24 -18.81 -2.29
CA LEU A 93 -1.43 -17.60 -2.47
C LEU A 93 -2.12 -16.32 -1.95
N LEU A 94 -3.45 -16.28 -1.94
CA LEU A 94 -4.22 -15.12 -1.52
C LEU A 94 -4.76 -15.21 -0.08
N GLY A 95 -4.93 -16.43 0.43
CA GLY A 95 -5.35 -16.72 1.80
C GLY A 95 -4.18 -16.76 2.78
N GLY A 96 -2.98 -17.12 2.30
CA GLY A 96 -1.75 -17.03 3.08
C GLY A 96 -1.19 -15.62 3.03
N SER A 97 -1.20 -14.89 4.14
CA SER A 97 -0.32 -13.74 4.31
C SER A 97 1.12 -14.25 4.12
N ALA A 98 1.72 -13.95 2.97
CA ALA A 98 3.11 -14.27 2.73
C ALA A 98 3.94 -13.72 3.90
N ILE A 99 4.58 -14.64 4.62
CA ILE A 99 5.45 -14.44 5.78
C ILE A 99 6.49 -13.33 5.59
#